data_AF-A0A815BZ28-F1
#
_entry.id   AF-A0A815BZ28-F1
#
_cell.length_a   1.000
_cell.length_b   1.000
_cell.length_c   1.000
_cell.angle_alpha   90.00
_cell.angle_beta   90.00
_cell.angle_gamma   90.00
#
_symmetry.space_group_name_H-M   'P 1'
#
loop_
_entity.id
_entity.type
_entity.pdbx_description
1 polymer ?
#
loop_
_entity_poly.entity_id
_entity_poly.type
_entity_poly.pdbx_seq_one_letter_code
_entity_poly.pdbx_strand_id
1 'polypeptide(L)'
;MRNDRQQTILHVIVLRSYAYVWVRLLLMRECDLSAQDVDGYTVLHYVCERDDVEMLKALTVKIHSTVQYLNQKQLEKIDKNCQKAFRTSNKYGITPFMLACFKDAKKCIQYFYEQHQEICYEQVNQQDRFGDVCLHYAVARNNIKLAEFLFNQCCANVNGGNSDDTRLRPSPLDIALFNKNQCITDLLKQFNATTKLRLQRNTNNYESTEKATSTL
;
A
#
# COMPACT_ATOMS: atom_id res chain seq x y z
N MET A 1 5.72 21.78 -17.14
CA MET A 1 6.23 22.73 -16.14
C MET A 1 6.09 22.10 -14.76
N ARG A 2 7.13 22.19 -13.93
CA ARG A 2 7.16 21.69 -12.55
C ARG A 2 7.58 22.84 -11.63
N ASN A 3 7.09 22.89 -10.40
CA ASN A 3 7.55 23.84 -9.39
C ASN A 3 8.84 23.34 -8.69
N ASP A 4 9.34 24.09 -7.70
CA ASP A 4 10.56 23.74 -6.96
C ASP A 4 10.48 22.41 -6.21
N ARG A 5 9.26 21.93 -5.90
CA ARG A 5 9.01 20.59 -5.33
C ARG A 5 8.87 19.50 -6.39
N GLN A 6 9.23 19.79 -7.64
CA GLN A 6 8.99 18.96 -8.82
C GLN A 6 7.52 18.61 -9.08
N GLN A 7 6.58 19.31 -8.45
CA GLN A 7 5.16 19.04 -8.59
C GLN A 7 4.65 19.53 -9.95
N THR A 8 3.87 18.69 -10.62
CA THR A 8 3.11 19.10 -11.82
C THR A 8 1.92 19.96 -11.43
N ILE A 9 1.30 20.64 -12.40
CA ILE A 9 0.07 21.40 -12.15
C ILE A 9 -1.05 20.54 -11.56
N LEU A 10 -1.09 19.25 -11.91
CA LEU A 10 -2.07 18.31 -11.38
C LEU A 10 -1.88 18.05 -9.88
N HIS A 11 -0.64 17.98 -9.40
CA HIS A 11 -0.34 17.92 -7.96
C HIS A 11 -0.90 19.14 -7.24
N VAL A 12 -0.64 20.35 -7.76
CA VAL A 12 -1.11 21.59 -7.13
C VAL A 12 -2.64 21.64 -7.06
N ILE A 13 -3.33 21.19 -8.11
CA ILE A 13 -4.79 21.16 -8.16
C ILE A 13 -5.38 20.18 -7.16
N VAL A 14 -4.84 18.96 -7.11
CA VAL A 14 -5.26 17.92 -6.16
C VAL A 14 -4.98 18.35 -4.71
N LEU A 15 -3.82 18.98 -4.45
CA LEU A 15 -3.44 19.43 -3.11
C LEU A 15 -4.34 20.55 -2.57
N ARG A 16 -4.88 21.39 -3.45
CA ARG A 16 -5.70 22.54 -3.07
C ARG A 16 -7.20 22.27 -3.14
N SER A 17 -7.60 21.02 -3.42
CA SER A 17 -9.00 20.61 -3.60
C SER A 17 -9.75 21.53 -4.58
N TYR A 18 -9.05 22.03 -5.60
CA TYR A 18 -9.68 22.89 -6.61
C TYR A 18 -10.73 22.09 -7.40
N ALA A 19 -11.74 22.81 -7.90
CA ALA A 19 -12.91 22.27 -8.56
C ALA A 19 -12.55 21.15 -9.56
N TYR A 20 -13.24 20.01 -9.45
CA TYR A 20 -13.16 18.81 -10.30
C TYR A 20 -13.12 19.10 -11.82
N VAL A 21 -13.65 20.25 -12.23
CA VAL A 21 -13.61 20.79 -13.60
C VAL A 21 -12.17 20.90 -14.14
N TRP A 22 -11.22 21.37 -13.33
CA TRP A 22 -9.82 21.53 -13.77
C TRP A 22 -9.13 20.20 -13.99
N VAL A 23 -9.45 19.19 -13.18
CA VAL A 23 -8.93 17.83 -13.33
C VAL A 23 -9.39 17.24 -14.65
N ARG A 24 -10.67 17.39 -15.00
CA ARG A 24 -11.22 16.93 -16.28
C ARG A 24 -10.54 17.61 -17.47
N LEU A 25 -10.35 18.93 -17.42
CA LEU A 25 -9.65 19.66 -18.49
C LEU A 25 -8.19 19.21 -18.65
N LEU A 26 -7.49 18.93 -17.56
CA LEU A 26 -6.10 18.46 -17.61
C LEU A 26 -5.97 17.02 -18.09
N LEU A 27 -6.93 16.15 -17.77
CA LEU A 27 -6.98 14.79 -18.31
C LEU A 27 -7.19 14.82 -19.84
N MET A 28 -8.02 15.72 -20.37
CA MET A 28 -8.16 15.92 -21.82
C MET A 28 -6.86 16.38 -22.49
N ARG A 29 -5.95 16.99 -21.72
CA ARG A 29 -4.62 17.43 -22.20
C ARG A 29 -3.54 16.36 -22.02
N GLU A 30 -3.93 15.12 -21.75
CA GLU A 30 -3.01 13.97 -21.63
C GLU A 30 -1.96 14.15 -20.53
N CYS A 31 -2.34 14.76 -19.40
CA CYS A 31 -1.45 14.93 -18.27
C CYS A 31 -0.96 13.59 -17.70
N ASP A 32 0.31 13.56 -17.31
CA ASP A 32 0.92 12.36 -16.71
C ASP A 32 0.54 12.22 -15.23
N LEU A 33 -0.34 11.26 -14.92
CA LEU A 33 -0.76 10.90 -13.56
C LEU A 33 0.35 10.17 -12.80
N SER A 34 1.26 9.52 -13.53
CA SER A 34 2.42 8.83 -12.95
C SER A 34 3.59 9.75 -12.62
N ALA A 35 3.47 11.05 -12.92
CA ALA A 35 4.50 12.02 -12.57
C ALA A 35 4.65 12.09 -11.05
N GLN A 36 5.90 12.04 -10.59
CA GLN A 36 6.26 12.08 -9.18
C GLN A 36 6.83 13.45 -8.79
N ASP A 37 6.56 13.91 -7.58
CA ASP A 37 7.21 15.07 -6.99
C ASP A 37 8.60 14.74 -6.39
N VAL A 38 9.17 15.69 -5.64
CA VAL A 38 10.49 15.55 -5.02
C VAL A 38 10.58 14.34 -4.08
N ASP A 39 9.49 13.87 -3.48
CA ASP A 39 9.48 12.72 -2.57
C ASP A 39 9.06 11.41 -3.25
N GLY A 40 8.87 11.45 -4.57
CA GLY A 40 8.35 10.31 -5.32
C GLY A 40 6.82 10.20 -5.27
N TYR A 41 6.11 11.15 -4.65
CA TYR A 41 4.66 11.07 -4.54
C TYR A 41 4.03 11.41 -5.89
N THR A 42 3.13 10.54 -6.36
CA THR A 42 2.19 10.86 -7.43
C THR A 42 0.94 11.51 -6.87
N VAL A 43 0.11 12.07 -7.75
CA VAL A 43 -1.20 12.63 -7.36
C VAL A 43 -2.11 11.62 -6.65
N LEU A 44 -2.04 10.33 -7.01
CA LEU A 44 -2.85 9.29 -6.39
C LEU A 44 -2.43 9.02 -4.94
N HIS A 45 -1.16 9.21 -4.59
CA HIS A 45 -0.73 9.14 -3.19
C HIS A 45 -1.42 10.21 -2.35
N TYR A 46 -1.43 11.46 -2.83
CA TYR A 46 -2.07 12.56 -2.12
C TYR A 46 -3.58 12.40 -1.97
N VAL A 47 -4.23 11.75 -2.94
CA VAL A 47 -5.65 11.40 -2.87
C VAL A 47 -5.90 10.33 -1.81
N CYS A 48 -5.11 9.26 -1.81
CA CYS A 48 -5.22 8.18 -0.83
C CYS A 48 -4.90 8.68 0.59
N GLU A 49 -3.95 9.60 0.74
CA GLU A 49 -3.62 10.20 2.03
C GLU A 49 -4.79 10.97 2.65
N ARG A 50 -5.65 11.57 1.82
CA ARG A 50 -6.82 12.34 2.26
C ARG A 50 -8.13 11.55 2.27
N ASP A 51 -8.10 10.28 1.85
CA ASP A 51 -9.30 9.47 1.58
C ASP A 51 -10.30 10.18 0.63
N ASP A 52 -9.78 10.95 -0.33
CA ASP A 52 -10.59 11.74 -1.28
C ASP A 52 -11.05 10.87 -2.46
N VAL A 53 -12.00 9.98 -2.19
CA VAL A 53 -12.53 9.04 -3.20
C VAL A 53 -13.18 9.75 -4.39
N GLU A 54 -13.72 10.96 -4.22
CA GLU A 54 -14.32 11.72 -5.31
C GLU A 54 -13.24 12.26 -6.26
N MET A 55 -12.11 12.73 -5.71
CA MET A 55 -10.93 13.04 -6.53
C MET A 55 -10.34 11.78 -7.17
N LEU A 56 -10.35 10.64 -6.46
CA LEU A 56 -9.92 9.37 -7.03
C LEU A 56 -10.79 9.00 -8.24
N LYS A 57 -12.11 9.07 -8.13
CA LYS A 57 -13.08 8.88 -9.24
C LYS A 57 -12.98 9.93 -10.35
N ALA A 58 -12.47 11.12 -10.04
CA ALA A 58 -12.24 12.15 -11.05
C ALA A 58 -10.96 11.87 -11.85
N LEU A 59 -9.92 11.32 -11.20
CA LEU A 59 -8.65 10.95 -11.82
C LEU A 59 -8.70 9.59 -12.51
N THR A 60 -9.48 8.68 -11.96
CA THR A 60 -9.62 7.28 -12.40
C THR A 60 -10.97 7.13 -13.08
N VAL A 61 -10.96 6.38 -14.16
CA VAL A 61 -11.80 6.76 -15.29
C VAL A 61 -12.73 5.60 -15.64
N LYS A 62 -13.97 5.68 -15.14
CA LYS A 62 -15.13 5.34 -15.96
C LYS A 62 -15.53 6.59 -16.75
N ILE A 63 -14.76 6.93 -17.78
CA ILE A 63 -14.99 8.08 -18.70
C ILE A 63 -16.02 7.74 -19.78
N HIS A 64 -16.58 6.53 -19.80
CA HIS A 64 -17.53 6.17 -20.85
C HIS A 64 -18.81 7.03 -20.90
N SER A 65 -19.21 7.73 -19.83
CA SER A 65 -20.46 8.51 -19.82
C SER A 65 -20.33 10.04 -19.79
N THR A 66 -19.17 10.61 -19.41
CA THR A 66 -19.08 12.07 -19.13
C THR A 66 -18.17 12.87 -20.05
N VAL A 67 -17.29 12.22 -20.83
CA VAL A 67 -16.39 12.94 -21.76
C VAL A 67 -16.67 12.51 -23.19
N GLN A 68 -17.81 12.94 -23.74
CA GLN A 68 -18.25 12.69 -25.11
C GLN A 68 -17.27 13.17 -26.22
N TYR A 69 -16.17 13.83 -25.84
CA TYR A 69 -15.23 14.49 -26.73
C TYR A 69 -13.88 13.76 -26.87
N LEU A 70 -13.61 12.70 -26.11
CA LEU A 70 -12.38 11.93 -26.21
C LEU A 70 -12.55 10.74 -27.16
N ASN A 71 -11.58 10.53 -28.06
CA ASN A 71 -11.57 9.36 -28.92
C ASN A 71 -11.02 8.12 -28.18
N GLN A 72 -11.26 6.92 -28.72
CA GLN A 72 -10.83 5.65 -28.12
C GLN A 72 -9.32 5.61 -27.80
N LYS A 73 -8.47 6.11 -28.69
CA LYS A 73 -7.01 6.12 -28.51
C LYS A 73 -6.57 7.00 -27.33
N GLN A 74 -7.23 8.14 -27.12
CA GLN A 74 -6.98 9.00 -25.97
C GLN A 74 -7.42 8.32 -24.67
N LEU A 75 -8.56 7.62 -24.68
CA LEU A 75 -9.04 6.86 -23.52
C LEU A 75 -8.07 5.75 -23.12
N GLU A 76 -7.58 4.96 -24.09
CA GLU A 76 -6.59 3.90 -23.85
C GLU A 76 -5.29 4.45 -23.26
N LYS A 77 -4.85 5.62 -23.72
CA LYS A 77 -3.64 6.28 -23.21
C LYS A 77 -3.82 6.78 -21.77
N ILE A 78 -4.99 7.38 -21.46
CA ILE A 78 -5.33 7.82 -20.10
C ILE A 78 -5.42 6.62 -19.17
N ASP A 79 -6.08 5.54 -19.58
CA ASP A 79 -6.18 4.32 -18.78
C ASP A 79 -4.80 3.73 -18.50
N LYS A 80 -3.94 3.58 -19.53
CA LYS A 80 -2.56 3.14 -19.34
C LYS A 80 -1.77 4.03 -18.38
N ASN A 81 -1.96 5.35 -18.44
CA ASN A 81 -1.33 6.28 -17.51
C ASN A 81 -1.83 6.09 -16.07
N CYS A 82 -3.14 5.93 -15.91
CA CYS A 82 -3.79 5.64 -14.63
C CYS A 82 -3.27 4.32 -14.02
N GLN A 83 -3.23 3.24 -14.81
CA GLN A 83 -2.67 1.94 -14.42
C GLN A 83 -1.22 2.04 -13.98
N LYS A 84 -0.41 2.86 -14.66
CA LYS A 84 0.97 3.14 -14.26
C LYS A 84 1.01 3.93 -12.95
N ALA A 85 0.18 4.96 -12.79
CA ALA A 85 0.14 5.80 -11.59
C ALA A 85 -0.24 4.99 -10.34
N PHE A 86 -1.14 4.03 -10.45
CA PHE A 86 -1.50 3.11 -9.37
C PHE A 86 -0.35 2.21 -8.89
N ARG A 87 0.58 1.87 -9.79
CA ARG A 87 1.73 0.99 -9.52
C ARG A 87 3.02 1.76 -9.23
N THR A 88 2.99 3.08 -9.35
CA THR A 88 4.17 3.91 -9.13
C THR A 88 4.39 4.05 -7.64
N SER A 89 5.53 3.58 -7.14
CA SER A 89 5.92 3.72 -5.74
C SER A 89 6.74 4.99 -5.50
N ASN A 90 6.56 5.62 -4.33
CA ASN A 90 7.35 6.77 -3.92
C ASN A 90 8.79 6.39 -3.54
N LYS A 91 9.58 7.35 -3.04
CA LYS A 91 10.97 7.10 -2.61
C LYS A 91 11.11 6.08 -1.47
N TYR A 92 10.03 5.72 -0.80
CA TYR A 92 10.00 4.70 0.26
C TYR A 92 9.54 3.34 -0.26
N GLY A 93 9.24 3.19 -1.56
CA GLY A 93 8.66 1.97 -2.09
C GLY A 93 7.16 1.83 -1.80
N ILE A 94 6.52 2.86 -1.26
CA ILE A 94 5.09 2.85 -0.93
C ILE A 94 4.30 3.23 -2.17
N THR A 95 3.31 2.42 -2.52
CA THR A 95 2.36 2.68 -3.62
C THR A 95 1.10 3.40 -3.11
N PRO A 96 0.26 3.99 -3.97
CA PRO A 96 -0.98 4.63 -3.54
C PRO A 96 -1.89 3.73 -2.70
N PHE A 97 -2.02 2.44 -3.07
CA PHE A 97 -2.81 1.47 -2.31
C PHE A 97 -2.20 1.18 -0.93
N MET A 98 -0.89 0.99 -0.86
CA MET A 98 -0.17 0.84 0.41
C MET A 98 -0.36 2.05 1.32
N LEU A 99 -0.29 3.26 0.76
CA LEU A 99 -0.54 4.49 1.50
C LEU A 99 -1.99 4.59 1.98
N ALA A 100 -2.96 4.15 1.18
CA ALA A 100 -4.36 4.07 1.60
C ALA A 100 -4.53 3.15 2.81
N CYS A 101 -3.91 1.96 2.79
CA CYS A 101 -3.87 1.03 3.92
C CYS A 101 -3.21 1.67 5.14
N PHE A 102 -2.06 2.33 4.95
CA PHE A 102 -1.36 3.03 6.03
C PHE A 102 -2.19 4.15 6.64
N LYS A 103 -2.95 4.89 5.84
CA LYS A 103 -3.75 6.04 6.30
C LYS A 103 -5.14 5.65 6.81
N ASP A 104 -5.56 4.39 6.67
CA ASP A 104 -6.93 3.91 6.90
C ASP A 104 -7.96 4.64 6.01
N ALA A 105 -7.59 4.85 4.74
CA ALA A 105 -8.40 5.52 3.74
C ALA A 105 -9.48 4.57 3.19
N LYS A 106 -10.52 4.33 4.00
CA LYS A 106 -11.56 3.32 3.75
C LYS A 106 -12.27 3.51 2.42
N LYS A 107 -12.59 4.75 2.03
CA LYS A 107 -13.33 5.02 0.80
C LYS A 107 -12.44 4.73 -0.42
N CYS A 108 -11.17 5.13 -0.36
CA CYS A 108 -10.21 4.80 -1.40
C CYS A 108 -9.99 3.28 -1.50
N ILE A 109 -9.79 2.59 -0.38
CA ILE A 109 -9.60 1.12 -0.34
C ILE A 109 -10.80 0.39 -0.96
N GLN A 110 -12.02 0.79 -0.58
CA GLN A 110 -13.23 0.22 -1.16
C GLN A 110 -13.30 0.46 -2.67
N TYR A 111 -12.98 1.68 -3.12
CA TYR A 111 -12.96 2.01 -4.54
C TYR A 111 -11.93 1.19 -5.33
N PHE A 112 -10.72 1.03 -4.77
CA PHE A 112 -9.68 0.17 -5.34
C PHE A 112 -10.19 -1.26 -5.53
N TYR A 113 -10.85 -1.83 -4.54
CA TYR A 113 -11.36 -3.19 -4.62
C TYR A 113 -12.50 -3.34 -5.63
N GLU A 114 -13.47 -2.43 -5.61
CA GLU A 114 -14.65 -2.52 -6.49
C GLU A 114 -14.34 -2.23 -7.97
N GLN A 115 -13.42 -1.30 -8.26
CA GLN A 115 -13.15 -0.86 -9.62
C GLN A 115 -11.81 -1.37 -10.18
N HIS A 116 -10.87 -1.76 -9.31
CA HIS A 116 -9.49 -2.08 -9.67
C HIS A 116 -8.95 -3.28 -8.88
N GLN A 117 -9.74 -4.34 -8.77
CA GLN A 117 -9.43 -5.53 -7.97
C GLN A 117 -8.07 -6.17 -8.29
N GLU A 118 -7.72 -6.25 -9.58
CA GLU A 118 -6.42 -6.71 -10.08
C GLU A 118 -5.25 -5.93 -9.45
N ILE A 119 -5.39 -4.61 -9.30
CA ILE A 119 -4.39 -3.75 -8.67
C ILE A 119 -4.25 -4.11 -7.19
N CYS A 120 -5.36 -4.37 -6.49
CA CYS A 120 -5.31 -4.79 -5.09
C CYS A 120 -4.51 -6.09 -4.94
N TYR A 121 -4.79 -7.09 -5.77
CA TYR A 121 -4.13 -8.40 -5.73
C TYR A 121 -2.64 -8.32 -6.04
N GLU A 122 -2.26 -7.53 -7.04
CA GLU A 122 -0.85 -7.35 -7.40
C GLU A 122 -0.06 -6.63 -6.29
N GLN A 123 -0.71 -5.71 -5.57
CA GLN A 123 -0.04 -4.74 -4.70
C GLN A 123 -0.08 -5.12 -3.21
N VAL A 124 -1.05 -5.92 -2.77
CA VAL A 124 -1.27 -6.22 -1.34
C VAL A 124 -0.06 -6.85 -0.65
N ASN A 125 0.74 -7.62 -1.39
CA ASN A 125 1.92 -8.33 -0.91
C ASN A 125 3.24 -7.64 -1.29
N GLN A 126 3.18 -6.48 -1.94
CA GLN A 126 4.38 -5.72 -2.28
C GLN A 126 5.02 -5.14 -1.03
N GLN A 127 6.35 -5.21 -1.00
CA GLN A 127 7.16 -4.71 0.09
C GLN A 127 7.60 -3.28 -0.21
N ASP A 128 7.47 -2.39 0.77
CA ASP A 128 8.15 -1.11 0.75
C ASP A 128 9.66 -1.30 1.01
N ARG A 129 10.42 -0.20 1.06
CA ARG A 129 11.88 -0.25 1.29
C ARG A 129 12.28 -0.74 2.68
N PHE A 130 11.34 -0.81 3.62
CA PHE A 130 11.56 -1.37 4.94
C PHE A 130 11.17 -2.85 5.01
N GLY A 131 10.58 -3.40 3.96
CA GLY A 131 10.04 -4.76 3.94
C GLY A 131 8.59 -4.84 4.40
N ASP A 132 7.90 -3.73 4.67
CA ASP A 132 6.48 -3.76 5.06
C ASP A 132 5.58 -4.03 3.87
N VAL A 133 4.56 -4.86 4.11
CA VAL A 133 3.39 -5.03 3.24
C VAL A 133 2.17 -4.37 3.86
N CYS A 134 1.05 -4.24 3.13
CA CYS A 134 -0.20 -3.64 3.62
C CYS A 134 -0.66 -4.18 4.99
N LEU A 135 -0.45 -5.47 5.23
CA LEU A 135 -0.81 -6.11 6.50
C LEU A 135 0.00 -5.58 7.70
N HIS A 136 1.26 -5.20 7.52
CA HIS A 136 2.04 -4.58 8.60
C HIS A 136 1.40 -3.26 9.02
N TYR A 137 0.95 -2.46 8.06
CA TYR A 137 0.30 -1.18 8.36
C TYR A 137 -1.03 -1.37 9.09
N ALA A 138 -1.86 -2.33 8.64
CA ALA A 138 -3.12 -2.65 9.31
C ALA A 138 -2.87 -3.08 10.77
N VAL A 139 -1.86 -3.92 11.00
CA VAL A 139 -1.54 -4.43 12.34
C VAL A 139 -0.92 -3.36 13.24
N ALA A 140 0.04 -2.59 12.72
CA ALA A 140 0.68 -1.50 13.46
C ALA A 140 -0.34 -0.44 13.93
N ARG A 141 -1.42 -0.24 13.17
CA ARG A 141 -2.51 0.69 13.52
C ARG A 141 -3.64 0.05 14.33
N ASN A 142 -3.55 -1.22 14.71
CA ASN A 142 -4.64 -1.96 15.35
C ASN A 142 -5.96 -1.86 14.55
N ASN A 143 -5.88 -2.01 13.23
CA ASN A 143 -7.04 -1.96 12.36
C ASN A 143 -7.49 -3.37 11.97
N ILE A 144 -8.25 -4.00 12.86
CA ILE A 144 -8.75 -5.37 12.70
C ILE A 144 -9.59 -5.49 11.44
N LYS A 145 -10.48 -4.53 11.17
CA LYS A 145 -11.35 -4.54 9.98
C LYS A 145 -10.56 -4.48 8.69
N LEU A 146 -9.50 -3.67 8.63
CA LEU A 146 -8.61 -3.64 7.48
C LEU A 146 -7.83 -4.95 7.36
N ALA A 147 -7.33 -5.52 8.45
CA ALA A 147 -6.65 -6.81 8.42
C ALA A 147 -7.57 -7.94 7.89
N GLU A 148 -8.81 -8.01 8.39
CA GLU A 148 -9.84 -8.94 7.90
C GLU A 148 -10.14 -8.74 6.41
N PHE A 149 -10.29 -7.49 5.97
CA PHE A 149 -10.50 -7.16 4.57
C PHE A 149 -9.33 -7.63 3.70
N LEU A 150 -8.09 -7.36 4.13
CA LEU A 150 -6.89 -7.77 3.40
C LEU A 150 -6.78 -9.29 3.27
N PHE A 151 -7.16 -10.06 4.31
CA PHE A 151 -7.18 -11.53 4.25
C PHE A 151 -8.30 -12.07 3.36
N ASN A 152 -9.53 -11.66 3.65
CA ASN A 152 -10.71 -12.28 3.07
C ASN A 152 -10.98 -11.82 1.64
N GLN A 153 -10.58 -10.59 1.30
CA GLN A 153 -10.93 -9.98 0.02
C GLN A 153 -9.72 -9.72 -0.88
N CYS A 154 -8.51 -9.52 -0.34
CA CYS A 154 -7.34 -9.19 -1.15
C CYS A 154 -6.30 -10.31 -1.25
N CYS A 155 -6.48 -11.47 -0.61
CA CYS A 155 -5.49 -12.56 -0.60
C CYS A 155 -4.12 -12.14 -0.02
N ALA A 156 -4.14 -11.32 1.04
CA ALA A 156 -2.91 -10.91 1.73
C ALA A 156 -2.17 -12.12 2.35
N ASN A 157 -0.86 -12.18 2.13
CA ASN A 157 0.00 -13.15 2.80
C ASN A 157 0.16 -12.76 4.27
N VAL A 158 -0.33 -13.62 5.16
CA VAL A 158 -0.23 -13.47 6.62
C VAL A 158 1.20 -13.30 7.12
N ASN A 159 2.17 -13.86 6.39
CA ASN A 159 3.60 -13.80 6.69
C ASN A 159 4.36 -12.95 5.64
N GLY A 160 3.68 -12.02 4.97
CA GLY A 160 4.31 -11.10 4.02
C GLY A 160 5.44 -10.27 4.66
N GLY A 161 6.28 -9.63 3.85
CA GLY A 161 7.36 -8.76 4.34
C GLY A 161 8.57 -9.49 4.94
N ASN A 162 8.92 -10.63 4.35
CA ASN A 162 10.02 -11.48 4.82
C ASN A 162 11.19 -11.55 3.83
N SER A 163 11.54 -10.45 3.16
CA SER A 163 12.76 -10.46 2.36
C SER A 163 13.98 -10.73 3.25
N ASP A 164 14.81 -11.70 2.85
CA ASP A 164 16.01 -12.15 3.59
C ASP A 164 17.04 -11.04 3.85
N ASP A 165 16.96 -9.94 3.11
CA ASP A 165 17.79 -8.74 3.27
C ASP A 165 17.39 -7.92 4.51
N THR A 166 16.13 -8.03 4.95
CA THR A 166 15.58 -7.33 6.13
C THR A 166 15.49 -8.28 7.33
N ARG A 167 16.59 -8.95 7.69
CA ARG A 167 16.67 -9.97 8.78
C ARG A 167 16.11 -9.53 10.15
N LEU A 168 15.83 -8.25 10.34
CA LEU A 168 15.28 -7.66 11.56
C LEU A 168 13.84 -7.14 11.42
N ARG A 169 13.21 -7.19 10.22
CA ARG A 169 11.85 -6.67 10.06
C ARG A 169 10.86 -7.63 10.74
N PRO A 170 10.12 -7.18 11.78
CA PRO A 170 9.19 -8.03 12.51
C PRO A 170 8.05 -8.49 11.59
N SER A 171 7.57 -9.72 11.76
CA SER A 171 6.36 -10.17 11.06
C SER A 171 5.13 -9.40 11.54
N PRO A 172 4.00 -9.45 10.81
CA PRO A 172 2.75 -8.89 11.31
C PRO A 172 2.37 -9.44 12.69
N LEU A 173 2.61 -10.73 12.96
CA LEU A 173 2.37 -11.32 14.28
C LEU A 173 3.33 -10.79 15.35
N ASP A 174 4.60 -10.56 15.03
CA ASP A 174 5.56 -9.97 15.97
C ASP A 174 5.11 -8.55 16.39
N ILE A 175 4.61 -7.74 15.44
CA ILE A 175 4.06 -6.39 15.72
C ILE A 175 2.83 -6.49 16.62
N ALA A 176 1.90 -7.40 16.34
CA ALA A 176 0.69 -7.59 17.13
C ALA A 176 1.01 -7.97 18.60
N LEU A 177 1.97 -8.87 18.79
CA LEU A 177 2.42 -9.31 20.10
C LEU A 177 3.13 -8.17 20.86
N PHE A 178 4.00 -7.42 20.19
CA PHE A 178 4.68 -6.25 20.77
C PHE A 178 3.67 -5.20 21.27
N ASN A 179 2.62 -4.94 20.47
CA ASN A 179 1.55 -4.02 20.81
C ASN A 179 0.54 -4.59 21.84
N LYS A 180 0.71 -5.84 22.28
CA LYS A 180 -0.19 -6.54 23.22
C LYS A 180 -1.66 -6.55 22.78
N ASN A 181 -1.89 -6.60 21.47
CA ASN A 181 -3.22 -6.55 20.91
C ASN A 181 -3.77 -7.96 20.69
N GLN A 182 -4.62 -8.41 21.61
CA GLN A 182 -5.10 -9.78 21.63
C GLN A 182 -6.01 -10.08 20.44
N CYS A 183 -6.96 -9.20 20.12
CA CYS A 183 -7.91 -9.42 19.03
C CYS A 183 -7.22 -9.59 17.67
N ILE A 184 -6.24 -8.72 17.34
CA ILE A 184 -5.52 -8.86 16.08
C ILE A 184 -4.56 -10.06 16.10
N THR A 185 -4.00 -10.39 17.27
CA THR A 185 -3.15 -11.58 17.44
C THR A 185 -3.94 -12.85 17.15
N ASP A 186 -5.17 -12.94 17.65
CA ASP A 186 -6.04 -14.10 17.46
C ASP A 186 -6.50 -14.21 16.00
N LEU A 187 -6.84 -13.07 15.36
CA LEU A 187 -7.09 -13.02 13.93
C LEU A 187 -5.89 -13.54 13.13
N LEU A 188 -4.68 -13.04 13.39
CA LEU A 188 -3.48 -13.47 12.70
C LEU A 188 -3.21 -14.97 12.88
N LYS A 189 -3.38 -15.49 14.10
CA LYS A 189 -3.23 -16.93 14.38
C LYS A 189 -4.26 -17.78 13.64
N GLN A 190 -5.50 -17.31 13.49
CA GLN A 190 -6.54 -18.00 12.71
C GLN A 190 -6.10 -18.21 11.25
N PHE A 191 -5.34 -17.28 10.69
CA PHE A 191 -4.78 -17.38 9.35
C PHE A 191 -3.37 -18.00 9.30
N ASN A 192 -2.95 -18.72 10.35
CA ASN A 192 -1.63 -19.39 10.44
C ASN A 192 -0.42 -18.43 10.41
N ALA A 193 -0.54 -17.25 11.01
CA ALA A 193 0.60 -16.34 11.16
C ALA A 193 1.73 -16.94 12.00
N THR A 194 2.97 -16.61 11.63
CA THR A 194 4.18 -17.05 12.32
C THR A 194 5.04 -15.86 12.77
N THR A 195 5.73 -16.04 13.89
CA THR A 195 6.68 -15.07 14.46
C THR A 195 8.05 -15.28 13.84
N LYS A 196 8.77 -14.21 13.47
CA LYS A 196 10.20 -14.34 13.13
C LYS A 196 11.09 -14.42 14.36
N LEU A 197 10.63 -13.87 15.50
CA LEU A 197 11.39 -13.85 16.76
C LEU A 197 11.66 -15.24 17.39
N ARG A 198 11.12 -16.33 16.82
CA ARG A 198 11.36 -17.70 17.30
C ARG A 198 12.69 -18.31 16.86
N LEU A 199 13.31 -17.85 15.77
CA LEU A 199 14.59 -18.43 15.30
C LEU A 199 15.81 -18.06 16.15
N GLN A 200 15.72 -17.06 17.04
CA GLN A 200 16.82 -16.66 17.92
C GLN A 200 16.80 -17.32 19.31
N ARG A 201 15.66 -17.86 19.77
CA ARG A 201 15.58 -18.51 21.10
C ARG A 201 16.10 -19.95 21.07
N ASN A 202 16.07 -20.62 19.92
CA ASN A 202 16.53 -22.01 19.81
C ASN A 202 18.04 -22.16 19.56
N THR A 203 18.76 -21.08 19.25
CA THR A 203 20.24 -21.12 19.10
C THR A 203 20.99 -20.85 20.40
N ASN A 204 20.33 -20.39 21.47
CA ASN A 204 20.97 -20.03 22.73
C ASN A 204 20.74 -21.04 23.87
N ASN A 205 20.16 -22.22 23.59
CA ASN A 205 19.84 -23.23 24.60
C ASN A 205 20.46 -24.63 24.34
N TYR A 206 21.47 -24.75 23.46
CA TYR A 206 22.14 -26.03 23.19
C TYR A 206 23.67 -26.06 23.43
N GLU A 207 24.29 -25.00 23.97
CA GLU A 207 25.75 -25.02 24.24
C GLU A 207 26.13 -25.02 25.74
N SER A 208 25.19 -25.20 26.67
CA SER A 208 25.51 -25.20 28.11
C SER A 208 25.14 -26.47 28.88
N THR A 209 24.87 -27.59 28.20
CA THR A 209 24.66 -28.89 28.87
C THR A 209 25.51 -30.01 28.28
N GLU A 210 26.80 -29.77 28.06
CA GLU A 210 27.82 -30.84 28.00
C GLU A 210 29.08 -30.38 28.73
N LYS A 211 28.97 -30.29 30.06
CA LYS A 211 30.11 -30.54 30.95
C LYS A 211 29.85 -31.86 31.65
N ALA A 212 30.92 -32.66 31.72
CA ALA A 212 31.15 -33.74 32.68
C ALA A 212 30.57 -35.12 32.34
N THR A 213 31.33 -35.92 31.57
CA THR A 213 31.66 -37.32 31.89
C THR A 213 32.81 -37.82 31.02
N SER A 214 34.06 -37.59 31.45
CA SER A 214 35.18 -38.51 31.20
C SER A 214 36.42 -38.05 31.99
N THR A 215 36.44 -38.39 33.28
CA THR A 215 37.69 -38.52 34.05
C THR A 215 37.81 -39.99 34.43
N LEU A 216 39.05 -40.49 34.35
CA LEU A 216 39.56 -41.86 34.56
C LEU A 216 39.65 -42.71 33.28
#